data_AF-A0A973BV04-F1
#
_entry.id   AF-A0A973BV04-F1
#
_cell.length_a   1.000
_cell.length_b   1.000
_cell.length_c   1.000
_cell.angle_alpha   90.00
_cell.angle_beta   90.00
_cell.angle_gamma   90.00
#
_symmetry.space_group_name_H-M   'P 1'
#
loop_
_entity.id
_entity.type
_entity.pdbx_description
1 polymer ?
#
loop_
_entity_poly.entity_id
_entity_poly.type
_entity_poly.pdbx_seq_one_letter_code
_entity_poly.pdbx_strand_id
1 'polypeptide(L)' 'MAALLIVSGPPGAGKPSVAAELSALDSLSVLVEGDRFFGFLAKGAMDPWRPESHAQNTVVTDAPAAATGRFVAEYTTV' A
#
# COMPACT_ATOMS: atom_id res chain seq x y z
N MET A 1 12.86 -11.49 12.54
CA MET A 1 13.20 -10.45 11.54
C MET A 1 11.90 -9.93 10.99
N ALA A 2 11.72 -8.61 10.95
CA ALA A 2 10.60 -8.02 10.22
C ALA A 2 10.92 -8.05 8.71
N ALA A 3 9.93 -8.41 7.89
CA ALA A 3 10.08 -8.49 6.44
C ALA A 3 9.04 -7.59 5.76
N LEU A 4 9.43 -6.98 4.64
CA LEU A 4 8.53 -6.23 3.76
C LEU A 4 8.33 -7.02 2.47
N LEU A 5 7.07 -7.35 2.18
CA LEU A 5 6.66 -7.98 0.93
C LEU A 5 5.82 -7.01 0.10
N ILE A 6 6.23 -6.75 -1.14
CA ILE A 6 5.48 -5.94 -2.10
C ILE A 6 4.74 -6.87 -3.07
N VAL A 7 3.42 -6.87 -3.03
CA VAL A 7 2.56 -7.60 -3.97
C VAL A 7 2.12 -6.66 -5.09
N SER A 8 2.68 -6.82 -6.28
CA SER A 8 2.40 -5.98 -7.46
C SER A 8 2.00 -6.79 -8.69
N GLY A 9 1.46 -6.11 -9.71
CA GLY A 9 0.86 -6.73 -10.90
C GLY A 9 -0.28 -5.90 -11.49
N PRO A 10 -0.75 -6.22 -12.71
CA PRO A 10 -1.79 -5.44 -13.38
C PRO A 10 -3.14 -5.47 -12.61
N PRO A 11 -4.05 -4.51 -12.87
CA PRO A 11 -5.42 -4.58 -12.38
C PRO A 11 -6.06 -5.93 -12.73
N GLY A 12 -6.81 -6.52 -11.78
CA GLY A 12 -7.42 -7.84 -11.98
C GLY A 12 -6.51 -9.06 -11.74
N ALA A 13 -5.20 -8.88 -11.50
CA ALA A 13 -4.27 -9.99 -11.22
C ALA A 13 -4.49 -10.70 -9.86
N GLY A 14 -5.50 -10.34 -9.08
CA GLY A 14 -5.78 -10.96 -7.79
C GLY A 14 -4.88 -10.51 -6.63
N LYS A 15 -4.13 -9.40 -6.77
CA LYS A 15 -3.21 -8.91 -5.72
C LYS A 15 -3.87 -8.78 -4.34
N PRO A 16 -5.07 -8.16 -4.18
CA PRO A 16 -5.68 -8.04 -2.86
C PRO A 16 -6.01 -9.40 -2.25
N SER A 17 -6.45 -10.36 -3.06
CA SER A 17 -6.74 -11.73 -2.62
C SER A 17 -5.47 -12.44 -2.15
N VAL A 18 -4.39 -12.40 -2.95
CA VAL A 18 -3.11 -13.02 -2.58
C VAL A 18 -2.50 -12.35 -1.34
N ALA A 19 -2.56 -11.02 -1.25
CA ALA A 19 -2.02 -10.29 -0.11
C ALA A 19 -2.78 -10.58 1.19
N ALA A 20 -4.11 -10.74 1.12
CA ALA A 20 -4.93 -11.15 2.26
C ALA A 20 -4.53 -12.55 2.77
N GLU A 21 -4.44 -13.54 1.87
CA GLU A 21 -4.00 -14.90 2.23
C GLU A 21 -2.59 -14.91 2.83
N LEU A 22 -1.65 -14.20 2.22
CA LEU A 22 -0.28 -14.08 2.74
C LEU A 22 -0.24 -13.45 4.14
N SER A 23 -1.05 -12.42 4.38
CA SER A 23 -1.11 -11.76 5.69
C SER A 23 -1.67 -12.68 6.78
N ALA A 24 -2.50 -13.66 6.42
CA ALA A 24 -3.08 -14.62 7.36
C ALA A 24 -2.12 -15.77 7.73
N LEU A 25 -0.99 -15.93 7.02
CA LEU A 25 -0.01 -17.00 7.29
C LEU A 25 0.79 -16.76 8.58
N ASP A 26 0.96 -15.50 8.98
CA ASP A 26 1.72 -15.11 10.16
C ASP A 26 0.80 -14.66 11.31
N SER A 27 1.22 -14.96 12.54
CA SER A 27 0.51 -14.52 13.76
C SER A 27 0.53 -13.01 13.99
N LEU A 28 1.48 -12.30 13.36
CA LEU A 28 1.62 -10.85 13.41
C LEU A 28 1.93 -10.34 12.00
N SER A 29 0.98 -9.66 11.39
CA SER A 29 1.13 -9.10 10.05
C SER A 29 0.41 -7.76 9.94
N VAL A 30 0.85 -6.93 9.00
CA VAL A 30 0.18 -5.69 8.64
C VAL A 30 0.00 -5.66 7.14
N LEU A 31 -1.25 -5.65 6.69
CA LEU A 31 -1.61 -5.49 5.30
C LEU A 31 -1.82 -4.01 4.98
N VAL A 32 -0.88 -3.41 4.24
CA VAL A 32 -0.98 -2.02 3.76
C VAL A 32 -1.46 -2.03 2.30
N GLU A 33 -2.72 -1.72 2.06
CA GLU A 33 -3.27 -1.55 0.71
C GLU A 33 -2.88 -0.17 0.14
N GLY A 34 -1.83 -0.12 -0.68
CA GLY A 34 -1.33 1.15 -1.25
C GLY A 34 -2.40 1.97 -1.99
N ASP A 35 -3.26 1.32 -2.77
CA ASP A 35 -4.32 1.99 -3.53
C ASP A 35 -5.34 2.73 -2.63
N ARG A 36 -5.48 2.35 -1.35
CA ARG A 36 -6.37 3.05 -0.41
C ARG A 36 -5.96 4.50 -0.18
N PHE A 37 -4.67 4.81 -0.34
CA PHE A 37 -4.16 6.17 -0.13
C PHE A 37 -4.68 7.17 -1.17
N PHE A 38 -5.00 6.72 -2.39
CA PHE A 38 -5.69 7.56 -3.37
C PHE A 38 -7.10 7.96 -2.89
N GLY A 39 -7.75 7.13 -2.08
CA GLY A 39 -9.06 7.42 -1.48
C GLY A 39 -9.04 8.51 -0.41
N PHE A 40 -7.87 8.92 0.08
CA PHE A 40 -7.73 10.04 1.01
C PHE A 40 -7.72 11.40 0.30
N LEU A 41 -7.49 11.43 -1.02
CA LEU A 41 -7.53 12.66 -1.78
C LEU A 41 -8.97 13.19 -1.84
N ALA A 42 -9.13 14.46 -1.48
CA ALA A 42 -10.43 15.13 -1.52
C ALA A 42 -10.52 16.03 -2.77
N LYS A 43 -10.73 17.33 -2.57
CA LYS A 43 -10.86 18.29 -3.66
C LYS A 43 -9.54 18.45 -4.43
N GLY A 44 -9.61 18.37 -5.76
CA GLY A 44 -8.46 18.56 -6.65
C GLY A 44 -7.71 17.27 -7.00
N ALA A 45 -8.21 16.10 -6.57
CA ALA A 45 -7.67 14.82 -6.98
C ALA A 45 -7.71 14.66 -8.52
N MET A 46 -6.59 14.24 -9.08
CA MET A 46 -6.47 13.85 -10.48
C MET A 46 -6.52 12.34 -10.60
N ASP A 47 -7.15 11.84 -11.67
CA ASP A 47 -7.11 10.40 -11.96
C ASP A 47 -5.66 9.94 -12.17
N PRO A 48 -5.23 8.81 -11.56
CA PRO A 48 -3.83 8.40 -11.52
C PRO A 48 -3.25 8.00 -12.89
N TRP A 49 -4.08 7.73 -13.89
CA TRP A 49 -3.61 7.44 -15.27
C TRP A 49 -3.34 8.70 -16.09
N ARG A 50 -3.66 9.89 -15.59
CA ARG A 50 -3.43 11.14 -16.31
C ARG A 50 -1.96 11.56 -16.26
N PRO A 51 -1.38 12.11 -17.35
CA PRO A 51 -0.02 12.63 -17.32
C PRO A 51 0.24 13.68 -16.23
N GLU A 52 -0.75 14.54 -15.96
CA GLU A 52 -0.65 15.61 -14.96
C GLU A 52 -0.64 15.09 -13.52
N SER A 53 -1.07 13.85 -13.31
CA SER A 53 -1.13 13.22 -11.99
C SER A 53 0.25 12.79 -11.47
N HIS A 54 1.33 12.90 -12.24
CA HIS A 54 2.65 12.37 -11.86
C HIS A 54 3.10 12.81 -10.46
N ALA A 55 3.07 14.12 -10.18
CA ALA A 55 3.46 14.64 -8.86
C ALA A 55 2.53 14.15 -7.73
N GLN A 56 1.22 14.05 -8.00
CA GLN A 56 0.26 13.49 -7.05
C GLN A 56 0.58 12.01 -6.78
N ASN A 57 0.77 11.21 -7.83
CA ASN A 57 1.02 9.78 -7.73
C ASN A 57 2.31 9.49 -6.98
N THR A 58 3.37 10.29 -7.18
CA THR A 58 4.60 10.17 -6.39
C THR A 58 4.31 10.35 -4.91
N VAL A 59 3.66 11.45 -4.51
CA VAL A 59 3.33 11.73 -3.11
C VAL A 59 2.42 10.64 -2.51
N VAL A 60 1.41 10.20 -3.26
CA VAL A 60 0.47 9.18 -2.80
C VAL A 60 1.14 7.81 -2.68
N THR A 61 2.14 7.50 -3.52
CA THR A 61 2.90 6.24 -3.44
C THR A 61 3.93 6.26 -2.31
N ASP A 62 4.51 7.42 -1.99
CA ASP A 62 5.46 7.56 -0.88
C ASP A 62 4.80 7.39 0.49
N ALA A 63 3.53 7.79 0.63
CA ALA A 63 2.78 7.68 1.88
C ALA A 63 2.64 6.23 2.43
N PRO A 64 2.17 5.22 1.67
CA PRO A 64 2.16 3.84 2.12
C PRO A 64 3.56 3.28 2.35
N ALA A 65 4.58 3.73 1.60
CA ALA A 65 5.96 3.32 1.84
C ALA A 65 6.45 3.79 3.22
N ALA A 66 6.19 5.05 3.59
CA ALA A 66 6.51 5.58 4.90
C ALA A 66 5.73 4.87 6.03
N ALA A 67 4.42 4.63 5.84
CA ALA A 67 3.60 3.89 6.80
C ALA A 67 4.13 2.47 7.02
N THR A 68 4.46 1.77 5.94
CA THR A 68 5.00 0.41 6.00
C THR A 68 6.37 0.37 6.67
N GLY A 69 7.24 1.34 6.40
CA GLY A 69 8.52 1.49 7.09
C GLY A 69 8.36 1.63 8.60
N ARG A 70 7.33 2.34 9.07
CA ARG A 70 7.01 2.46 10.50
C ARG A 70 6.59 1.12 11.11
N PHE A 71 5.72 0.37 10.43
CA PHE A 71 5.29 -0.95 10.92
C PHE A 71 6.46 -1.93 11.00
N VAL A 72 7.30 -2.00 9.96
CA VAL A 72 8.47 -2.88 9.94
C VAL A 72 9.44 -2.57 11.09
N ALA A 73 9.61 -1.30 11.43
CA ALA A 73 10.56 -0.88 12.46
C ALA A 73 10.07 -1.14 13.90
N GLU A 74 8.76 -1.03 14.16
CA GLU A 74 8.27 -0.87 15.54
C GLU A 74 7.05 -1.70 15.90
N TYR A 75 6.33 -2.27 14.93
CA TYR A 75 5.11 -3.00 15.22
C TYR A 75 5.44 -4.38 15.81
N THR A 76 5.13 -4.55 17.09
CA THR A 76 5.49 -5.74 17.88
C THR A 76 4.30 -6.37 18.60
N THR A 77 3.10 -5.82 18.43
CA THR A 77 1.90 -6.15 19.21
C THR A 77 0.66 -6.20 18.32
N VAL A 78 -0.41 -6.87 18.78
CA VAL A 78 -1.76 -6.83 18.18
C VAL A 78 -2.74 -6.22 19.18
#